data_AF-A0A968P3U5-F1
#
_entry.id   AF-A0A968P3U5-F1
#
_cell.length_a   1.000
_cell.length_b   1.000
_cell.length_c   1.000
_cell.angle_alpha   90.00
_cell.angle_beta   90.00
_cell.angle_gamma   90.00
#
_symmetry.space_group_name_H-M   'P 1'
#
loop_
_entity.id
_entity.type
_entity.pdbx_description
1 polymer ?
#
loop_
_entity_poly.entity_id
_entity_poly.type
_entity_poly.pdbx_seq_one_letter_code
_entity_poly.pdbx_strand_id
1 'polypeptide(L)'
;QTAARGKEAQRLDSDIETKRASILEFNRELTGLRTEIDRLQKERQATQAKAKEAQEQLGHLTGEIRAVADRTKAAQADADKQILELKTKVEDAKVKFAKEEETRLEELRLQTARKLGEIERRMLEELDDKKETLSRELLLTIETYLKENPEASGGGGRLNPLQGVILKHLDEKIPMLAKEGADTAKRTTMVSLKRREKWRAGFTGAVIGVLLVFGGLRSYRHLRQEASPMQQRVLAAQEERRLEMEKRKFNPPQTRDFKATYVDNVVYTENFVTTYTSDEFQKRFLQALTPYMLKTWKIEEEQVIQLLAATNALVKGLAEKKEGIHPDFVPQGIQKMKDTESEAVVRIRQLLGSQVRVESFHKFQKQFYENYTPK
;
A
#
# COMPACT_ATOMS: atom_id res chain seq x y z
N GLN A 1 -74.86 -75.44 -64.31
CA GLN A 1 -74.89 -74.97 -62.90
C GLN A 1 -73.66 -75.43 -62.08
N THR A 2 -73.07 -76.60 -62.33
CA THR A 2 -71.88 -77.11 -61.62
C THR A 2 -70.59 -76.31 -61.86
N ALA A 3 -70.32 -75.86 -63.09
CA ALA A 3 -69.11 -75.07 -63.40
C ALA A 3 -69.11 -73.64 -62.81
N ALA A 4 -70.29 -73.03 -62.61
CA ALA A 4 -70.41 -71.71 -61.98
C ALA A 4 -70.14 -71.80 -60.46
N ARG A 5 -70.66 -72.85 -59.80
CA ARG A 5 -70.40 -73.14 -58.38
C ARG A 5 -68.92 -73.44 -58.11
N GLY A 6 -68.22 -74.10 -59.04
CA GLY A 6 -66.77 -74.34 -58.92
C GLY A 6 -65.92 -73.07 -58.98
N LYS A 7 -66.27 -72.11 -59.85
CA LYS A 7 -65.57 -70.80 -59.92
C LYS A 7 -65.85 -69.92 -58.70
N GLU A 8 -67.05 -69.99 -58.16
CA GLU A 8 -67.43 -69.27 -56.95
C GLU A 8 -66.73 -69.84 -55.70
N ALA A 9 -66.61 -71.18 -55.59
CA ALA A 9 -65.82 -71.83 -54.55
C ALA A 9 -64.32 -71.45 -54.63
N GLN A 10 -63.73 -71.43 -55.82
CA GLN A 10 -62.32 -71.00 -56.00
C GLN A 10 -62.09 -69.53 -55.63
N ARG A 11 -63.06 -68.65 -55.88
CA ARG A 11 -62.98 -67.23 -55.45
C ARG A 11 -63.07 -67.11 -53.94
N LEU A 12 -63.99 -67.83 -53.30
CA LEU A 12 -64.13 -67.84 -51.85
C LEU A 12 -62.86 -68.39 -51.17
N ASP A 13 -62.26 -69.46 -51.70
CA ASP A 13 -61.02 -70.01 -51.16
C ASP A 13 -59.85 -69.02 -51.29
N SER A 14 -59.71 -68.35 -52.44
CA SER A 14 -58.71 -67.28 -52.64
C SER A 14 -58.91 -66.09 -51.71
N ASP A 15 -60.16 -65.69 -51.44
CA ASP A 15 -60.48 -64.61 -50.50
C ASP A 15 -60.23 -65.01 -49.05
N ILE A 16 -60.46 -66.29 -48.71
CA ILE A 16 -60.14 -66.84 -47.39
C ILE A 16 -58.63 -66.90 -47.19
N GLU A 17 -57.85 -67.29 -48.19
CA GLU A 17 -56.39 -67.33 -48.13
C GLU A 17 -55.77 -65.93 -47.98
N THR A 18 -56.24 -64.95 -48.75
CA THR A 18 -55.79 -63.55 -48.62
C THR A 18 -56.15 -62.96 -47.26
N LYS A 19 -57.35 -63.22 -46.73
CA LYS A 19 -57.73 -62.80 -45.37
C LYS A 19 -56.88 -63.49 -44.30
N ARG A 20 -56.57 -64.78 -44.45
CA ARG A 20 -55.68 -65.51 -43.53
C ARG A 20 -54.26 -64.93 -43.54
N ALA A 21 -53.72 -64.62 -44.72
CA ALA A 21 -52.42 -63.96 -44.85
C ALA A 21 -52.42 -62.58 -44.17
N SER A 22 -53.45 -61.76 -44.39
CA SER A 22 -53.60 -60.45 -43.73
C SER A 22 -53.72 -60.56 -42.21
N ILE A 23 -54.47 -61.54 -41.70
CA ILE A 23 -54.57 -61.81 -40.25
C ILE A 23 -53.20 -62.21 -39.66
N LEU A 24 -52.41 -63.01 -40.39
CA LEU A 24 -51.07 -63.40 -39.96
C LEU A 24 -50.11 -62.20 -39.93
N GLU A 25 -50.15 -61.32 -40.93
CA GLU A 25 -49.36 -60.08 -40.94
C GLU A 25 -49.77 -59.15 -39.80
N PHE A 26 -51.07 -58.94 -39.60
CA PHE A 26 -51.57 -58.13 -38.49
C PHE A 26 -51.17 -58.68 -37.12
N ASN A 27 -51.21 -60.01 -36.94
CA ASN A 27 -50.73 -60.64 -35.70
C ASN A 27 -49.22 -60.45 -35.50
N ARG A 28 -48.41 -60.48 -36.57
CA ARG A 28 -46.98 -60.16 -36.49
C ARG A 28 -46.76 -58.71 -36.07
N GLU A 29 -47.49 -57.76 -36.66
CA GLU A 29 -47.44 -56.35 -36.27
C GLU A 29 -47.85 -56.15 -34.81
N LEU A 30 -48.93 -56.78 -34.35
CA LEU A 30 -49.36 -56.74 -32.95
C LEU A 30 -48.29 -57.29 -32.00
N THR A 31 -47.62 -58.38 -32.36
CA THR A 31 -46.51 -58.90 -31.55
C THR A 31 -45.33 -57.94 -31.52
N GLY A 32 -44.98 -57.31 -32.65
CA GLY A 32 -43.93 -56.28 -32.72
C GLY A 32 -44.25 -55.06 -31.86
N LEU A 33 -45.47 -54.54 -31.97
CA LEU A 33 -45.94 -53.42 -31.14
C LEU A 33 -45.94 -53.76 -29.65
N ARG A 34 -46.31 -54.99 -29.28
CA ARG A 34 -46.27 -55.44 -27.89
C ARG A 34 -44.85 -55.48 -27.34
N THR A 35 -43.90 -56.02 -28.11
CA THR A 35 -42.48 -56.01 -27.71
C THR A 35 -41.91 -54.60 -27.56
N GLU A 36 -42.36 -53.68 -28.41
CA GLU A 36 -41.94 -52.28 -28.35
C GLU A 36 -42.54 -51.55 -27.14
N ILE A 37 -43.81 -51.81 -26.81
CA ILE A 37 -44.44 -51.28 -25.59
C ILE A 37 -43.69 -51.78 -24.35
N ASP A 38 -43.34 -53.07 -24.30
CA ASP A 38 -42.59 -53.64 -23.16
C ASP A 38 -41.18 -53.02 -23.05
N ARG A 39 -40.51 -52.76 -24.18
CA ARG A 39 -39.21 -52.06 -24.22
C ARG A 39 -39.34 -50.64 -23.67
N LEU A 40 -40.31 -49.87 -24.18
CA LEU A 40 -40.55 -48.49 -23.75
C LEU A 40 -40.97 -48.40 -22.27
N GLN A 41 -41.71 -49.39 -21.77
CA GLN A 41 -42.05 -49.45 -20.34
C GLN A 41 -40.82 -49.69 -19.47
N LYS A 42 -39.92 -50.59 -19.86
CA LYS A 42 -38.64 -50.81 -19.16
C LYS A 42 -37.75 -49.57 -19.20
N GLU A 43 -37.66 -48.91 -20.34
CA GLU A 43 -36.90 -47.66 -20.49
C GLU A 43 -37.48 -46.54 -19.60
N ARG A 44 -38.81 -46.40 -19.54
CA ARG A 44 -39.48 -45.44 -18.66
C ARG A 44 -39.21 -45.73 -17.18
N GLN A 45 -39.22 -46.98 -16.76
CA GLN A 45 -38.90 -47.35 -15.39
C GLN A 45 -37.43 -47.05 -15.05
N ALA A 46 -36.51 -47.34 -15.97
CA ALA A 46 -35.09 -47.04 -15.80
C ALA A 46 -34.82 -45.53 -15.71
N THR A 47 -35.46 -44.71 -16.55
CA THR A 47 -35.32 -43.25 -16.48
C THR A 47 -35.95 -42.68 -15.21
N GLN A 48 -37.06 -43.23 -14.74
CA GLN A 48 -37.68 -42.83 -13.48
C GLN A 48 -36.80 -43.18 -12.26
N ALA A 49 -36.12 -44.33 -12.28
CA ALA A 49 -35.16 -44.69 -11.24
C ALA A 49 -33.97 -43.72 -11.21
N LYS A 50 -33.39 -43.41 -12.37
CA LYS A 50 -32.30 -42.43 -12.50
C LYS A 50 -32.71 -41.03 -12.04
N ALA A 51 -33.95 -40.62 -12.33
CA ALA A 51 -34.47 -39.33 -11.87
C ALA A 51 -34.58 -39.25 -10.35
N LYS A 52 -35.01 -40.33 -9.69
CA LYS A 52 -35.04 -40.41 -8.22
C LYS A 52 -33.64 -40.37 -7.60
N GLU A 53 -32.70 -41.12 -8.16
CA GLU A 53 -31.31 -41.11 -7.70
C GLU A 53 -30.68 -39.71 -7.84
N ALA A 54 -30.90 -39.03 -8.96
CA ALA A 54 -30.45 -37.66 -9.15
C ALA A 54 -31.12 -36.69 -8.15
N GLN A 55 -32.40 -36.89 -7.83
CA GLN A 55 -33.10 -36.08 -6.83
C GLN A 55 -32.53 -36.27 -5.42
N GLU A 56 -32.15 -37.49 -5.05
CA GLU A 56 -31.49 -37.79 -3.77
C GLU A 56 -30.09 -37.17 -3.70
N GLN A 57 -29.31 -37.26 -4.78
CA GLN A 57 -28.00 -36.62 -4.89
C GLN A 57 -28.10 -35.09 -4.77
N LEU A 58 -29.08 -34.47 -5.42
CA LEU A 58 -29.34 -33.03 -5.28
C LEU A 58 -29.73 -32.66 -3.85
N GLY A 59 -30.49 -33.51 -3.17
CA GLY A 59 -30.82 -33.35 -1.74
C GLY A 59 -29.57 -33.34 -0.86
N HIS A 60 -28.66 -34.29 -1.09
CA HIS A 60 -27.39 -34.38 -0.36
C HIS A 60 -26.50 -33.15 -0.60
N LEU A 61 -26.28 -32.79 -1.87
CA LEU A 61 -25.48 -31.62 -2.23
C LEU A 61 -26.07 -30.32 -1.67
N THR A 62 -27.39 -30.18 -1.68
CA THR A 62 -28.05 -29.01 -1.08
C THR A 62 -27.84 -28.96 0.44
N GLY A 63 -27.82 -30.11 1.11
CA GLY A 63 -27.48 -30.23 2.52
C GLY A 63 -26.03 -29.81 2.81
N GLU A 64 -25.08 -30.29 2.00
CA GLU A 64 -23.66 -29.90 2.12
C GLU A 64 -23.45 -28.41 1.88
N ILE A 65 -24.10 -27.83 0.85
CA ILE A 65 -24.04 -26.40 0.57
C ILE A 65 -24.52 -25.58 1.76
N ARG A 66 -25.63 -25.99 2.40
CA ARG A 66 -26.13 -25.33 3.62
C ARG A 66 -25.14 -25.44 4.78
N ALA A 67 -24.61 -26.64 5.02
CA ALA A 67 -23.63 -26.86 6.09
C ALA A 67 -22.35 -26.03 5.88
N VAL A 68 -21.88 -25.90 4.64
CA VAL A 68 -20.74 -25.04 4.30
C VAL A 68 -21.11 -23.57 4.49
N ALA A 69 -22.29 -23.13 4.06
CA ALA A 69 -22.75 -21.75 4.23
C ALA A 69 -22.88 -21.36 5.72
N ASP A 70 -23.29 -22.27 6.58
CA ASP A 70 -23.36 -22.02 8.03
C ASP A 70 -21.96 -21.94 8.65
N ARG A 71 -21.02 -22.80 8.21
CA ARG A 71 -19.62 -22.73 8.63
C ARG A 71 -18.94 -21.43 8.18
N THR A 72 -19.20 -20.96 6.96
CA THR A 72 -18.61 -19.69 6.49
C THR A 72 -19.18 -18.50 7.25
N LYS A 73 -20.49 -18.48 7.57
CA LYS A 73 -21.08 -17.45 8.43
C LYS A 73 -20.49 -17.45 9.84
N ALA A 74 -20.31 -18.63 10.44
CA ALA A 74 -19.68 -18.74 11.76
C ALA A 74 -18.23 -18.23 11.74
N ALA A 75 -17.44 -18.64 10.74
CA ALA A 75 -16.06 -18.17 10.57
C ALA A 75 -15.98 -16.65 10.33
N GLN A 76 -16.95 -16.08 9.60
CA GLN A 76 -17.04 -14.63 9.40
C GLN A 76 -17.35 -13.90 10.71
N ALA A 77 -18.30 -14.38 11.50
CA ALA A 77 -18.63 -13.80 12.80
C ALA A 77 -17.43 -13.86 13.78
N ASP A 78 -16.66 -14.95 13.77
CA ASP A 78 -15.44 -15.07 14.58
C ASP A 78 -14.35 -14.11 14.11
N ALA A 79 -14.17 -13.93 12.79
CA ALA A 79 -13.23 -12.96 12.24
C ALA A 79 -13.61 -11.52 12.61
N ASP A 80 -14.90 -11.16 12.51
CA ASP A 80 -15.40 -9.83 12.90
C ASP A 80 -15.18 -9.55 14.39
N LYS A 81 -15.35 -10.57 15.24
CA LYS A 81 -15.04 -10.49 16.67
C LYS A 81 -13.56 -10.24 16.93
N GLN A 82 -12.67 -10.93 16.23
CA GLN A 82 -11.22 -10.72 16.35
C GLN A 82 -10.80 -9.33 15.86
N ILE A 83 -11.38 -8.83 14.77
CA ILE A 83 -11.14 -7.47 14.27
C ILE A 83 -11.58 -6.44 15.31
N LEU A 84 -12.75 -6.63 15.92
CA LEU A 84 -13.22 -5.74 16.98
C LEU A 84 -12.29 -5.72 18.19
N GLU A 85 -11.81 -6.90 18.63
CA GLU A 85 -10.88 -7.03 19.75
C GLU A 85 -9.50 -6.40 19.46
N LEU A 86 -9.00 -6.52 18.23
CA LEU A 86 -7.77 -5.85 17.82
C LEU A 86 -7.95 -4.34 17.78
N LYS A 87 -9.10 -3.86 17.30
CA LYS A 87 -9.42 -2.43 17.26
C LYS A 87 -9.47 -1.83 18.66
N THR A 88 -10.10 -2.50 19.62
CA THR A 88 -10.12 -2.04 21.02
C THR A 88 -8.72 -2.03 21.63
N LYS A 89 -7.92 -3.09 21.43
CA LYS A 89 -6.52 -3.14 21.88
C LYS A 89 -5.66 -2.01 21.31
N VAL A 90 -5.86 -1.66 20.04
CA VAL A 90 -5.14 -0.55 19.39
C VAL A 90 -5.56 0.80 19.97
N GLU A 91 -6.86 1.03 20.19
CA GLU A 91 -7.32 2.27 20.81
C GLU A 91 -6.83 2.40 22.26
N ASP A 92 -6.86 1.32 23.04
CA ASP A 92 -6.29 1.31 24.39
C ASP A 92 -4.78 1.62 24.38
N ALA A 93 -4.04 1.06 23.42
CA ALA A 93 -2.62 1.32 23.26
C ALA A 93 -2.34 2.78 22.86
N LYS A 94 -3.15 3.38 21.97
CA LYS A 94 -3.05 4.80 21.61
C LYS A 94 -3.29 5.70 22.82
N VAL A 95 -4.31 5.42 23.62
CA VAL A 95 -4.62 6.21 24.83
C VAL A 95 -3.48 6.10 25.84
N LYS A 96 -2.90 4.91 26.03
CA LYS A 96 -1.73 4.73 26.91
C LYS A 96 -0.52 5.50 26.40
N PHE A 97 -0.21 5.38 25.11
CA PHE A 97 0.92 6.09 24.50
C PHE A 97 0.77 7.61 24.60
N ALA A 98 -0.44 8.15 24.36
CA ALA A 98 -0.72 9.57 24.50
C ALA A 98 -0.48 10.06 25.94
N LYS A 99 -0.90 9.29 26.95
CA LYS A 99 -0.63 9.60 28.37
C LYS A 99 0.86 9.52 28.73
N GLU A 100 1.57 8.53 28.21
CA GLU A 100 3.02 8.40 28.39
C GLU A 100 3.79 9.56 27.74
N GLU A 101 3.34 10.02 26.57
CA GLU A 101 3.94 11.17 25.89
C GLU A 101 3.65 12.49 26.62
N GLU A 102 2.42 12.68 27.11
CA GLU A 102 2.04 13.84 27.92
C GLU A 102 2.86 13.92 29.22
N THR A 103 2.97 12.82 29.96
CA THR A 103 3.80 12.77 31.18
C THR A 103 5.28 13.03 30.88
N ARG A 104 5.80 12.54 29.76
CA ARG A 104 7.18 12.82 29.33
C ARG A 104 7.38 14.30 28.96
N LEU A 105 6.40 14.93 28.33
CA LEU A 105 6.43 16.36 28.01
C LEU A 105 6.35 17.21 29.28
N GLU A 106 5.54 16.83 30.25
CA GLU A 106 5.49 17.48 31.57
C GLU A 106 6.81 17.35 32.31
N GLU A 107 7.43 16.17 32.30
CA GLU A 107 8.74 15.96 32.92
C GLU A 107 9.81 16.82 32.25
N LEU A 108 9.82 16.90 30.91
CA LEU A 108 10.74 17.77 30.17
C LEU A 108 10.50 19.24 30.51
N ARG A 109 9.24 19.71 30.56
CA ARG A 109 8.89 21.09 30.96
C ARG A 109 9.37 21.40 32.37
N LEU A 110 9.19 20.47 33.29
CA LEU A 110 9.61 20.60 34.68
C LEU A 110 11.14 20.62 34.80
N GLN A 111 11.85 19.77 34.05
CA GLN A 111 13.32 19.79 33.98
C GLN A 111 13.83 21.10 33.39
N THR A 112 13.20 21.63 32.33
CA THR A 112 13.59 22.93 31.75
C THR A 112 13.31 24.07 32.72
N ALA A 113 12.19 24.05 33.43
CA ALA A 113 11.86 25.07 34.44
C ALA A 113 12.86 25.05 35.60
N ARG A 114 13.25 23.85 36.09
CA ARG A 114 14.30 23.71 37.12
C ARG A 114 15.63 24.27 36.65
N LYS A 115 16.07 23.92 35.43
CA LYS A 115 17.32 24.45 34.86
C LYS A 115 17.27 25.96 34.69
N LEU A 116 16.12 26.50 34.28
CA LEU A 116 15.93 27.95 34.13
C LEU A 116 16.03 28.64 35.49
N GLY A 117 15.37 28.11 36.53
CA GLY A 117 15.45 28.64 37.89
C GLY A 117 16.86 28.54 38.50
N GLU A 118 17.60 27.47 38.22
CA GLU A 118 19.01 27.37 38.61
C GLU A 118 19.89 28.43 37.92
N ILE A 119 19.63 28.70 36.63
CA ILE A 119 20.33 29.75 35.88
C ILE A 119 19.96 31.13 36.43
N GLU A 120 18.68 31.41 36.67
CA GLU A 120 18.22 32.68 37.26
C GLU A 120 18.85 32.92 38.63
N ARG A 121 18.86 31.92 39.49
CA ARG A 121 19.47 32.01 40.82
C ARG A 121 20.98 32.30 40.72
N ARG A 122 21.70 31.60 39.84
CA ARG A 122 23.12 31.87 39.60
C ARG A 122 23.35 33.29 39.06
N MET A 123 22.50 33.77 38.15
CA MET A 123 22.60 35.14 37.64
C MET A 123 22.33 36.19 38.73
N LEU A 124 21.39 35.93 39.65
CA LEU A 124 21.14 36.81 40.79
C LEU A 124 22.29 36.80 41.79
N GLU A 125 22.84 35.62 42.13
CA GLU A 125 24.03 35.49 42.99
C GLU A 125 25.23 36.23 42.37
N GLU A 126 25.49 36.07 41.06
CA GLU A 126 26.53 36.82 40.35
C GLU A 126 26.28 38.33 40.38
N LEU A 127 25.03 38.78 40.34
CA LEU A 127 24.67 40.20 40.34
C LEU A 127 24.85 40.81 41.74
N ASP A 128 24.48 40.07 42.79
CA ASP A 128 24.71 40.48 44.18
C ASP A 128 26.22 40.52 44.51
N ASP A 129 26.99 39.51 44.10
CA ASP A 129 28.46 39.50 44.27
C ASP A 129 29.11 40.70 43.56
N LYS A 130 28.66 41.02 42.35
CA LYS A 130 29.14 42.20 41.60
C LYS A 130 28.75 43.50 42.29
N LYS A 131 27.52 43.60 42.79
CA LYS A 131 27.04 44.76 43.56
C LYS A 131 27.87 44.96 44.83
N GLU A 132 28.17 43.89 45.57
CA GLU A 132 29.06 43.95 46.74
C GLU A 132 30.49 44.35 46.39
N THR A 133 31.02 43.81 45.29
CA THR A 133 32.38 44.15 44.84
C THR A 133 32.45 45.65 44.51
N LEU A 134 31.45 46.16 43.79
CA LEU A 134 31.37 47.58 43.47
C LEU A 134 31.16 48.48 44.68
N SER A 135 30.33 48.06 45.63
CA SER A 135 30.12 48.85 46.84
C SER A 135 31.40 48.94 47.67
N ARG A 136 32.17 47.85 47.77
CA ARG A 136 33.51 47.86 48.40
C ARG A 136 34.51 48.73 47.65
N GLU A 137 34.57 48.62 46.32
CA GLU A 137 35.46 49.46 45.50
C GLU A 137 35.11 50.95 45.61
N LEU A 138 33.82 51.30 45.58
CA LEU A 138 33.36 52.68 45.77
C LEU A 138 33.71 53.20 47.17
N LEU A 139 33.49 52.41 48.22
CA LEU A 139 33.88 52.76 49.58
C LEU A 139 35.38 53.00 49.71
N LEU A 140 36.21 52.12 49.13
CA LEU A 140 37.66 52.28 49.09
C LEU A 140 38.08 53.54 48.34
N THR A 141 37.43 53.84 47.21
CA THR A 141 37.71 55.05 46.42
C THR A 141 37.36 56.31 47.21
N ILE A 142 36.22 56.31 47.89
CA ILE A 142 35.80 57.40 48.77
C ILE A 142 36.79 57.55 49.93
N GLU A 143 37.19 56.45 50.58
CA GLU A 143 38.13 56.46 51.69
C GLU A 143 39.51 56.98 51.26
N THR A 144 40.01 56.53 50.10
CA THR A 144 41.29 56.96 49.53
C THR A 144 41.25 58.45 49.23
N TYR A 145 40.17 58.93 48.60
CA TYR A 145 39.99 60.35 48.31
C TYR A 145 39.91 61.20 49.58
N LEU A 146 39.24 60.72 50.63
CA LEU A 146 39.16 61.39 51.93
C LEU A 146 40.51 61.40 52.66
N LYS A 147 41.33 60.35 52.55
CA LYS A 147 42.70 60.30 53.10
C LYS A 147 43.65 61.25 52.38
N GLU A 148 43.56 61.34 51.06
CA GLU A 148 44.38 62.23 50.24
C GLU A 148 43.97 63.70 50.37
N ASN A 149 42.71 63.97 50.76
CA ASN A 149 42.18 65.33 50.95
C ASN A 149 41.55 65.48 52.35
N PRO A 150 42.36 65.55 53.43
CA PRO A 150 41.85 65.62 54.80
C PRO A 150 41.04 66.90 55.08
N GLU A 151 41.28 67.99 54.33
CA GLU A 151 40.50 69.24 54.43
C GLU A 151 39.04 69.09 53.94
N ALA A 152 38.72 68.02 53.19
CA ALA A 152 37.35 67.73 52.76
C ALA A 152 36.51 67.06 53.86
N SER A 153 37.14 66.51 54.91
CA SER A 153 36.46 65.85 56.03
C SER A 153 35.97 66.85 57.10
N GLY A 154 36.54 68.05 57.14
CA GLY A 154 36.27 69.06 58.16
C GLY A 154 35.28 70.12 57.70
N GLY A 155 33.99 69.82 57.79
CA GLY A 155 32.94 70.84 57.85
C GLY A 155 32.55 71.51 56.52
N GLY A 156 31.36 71.15 56.03
CA GLY A 156 30.46 72.01 55.27
C GLY A 156 31.05 72.83 54.12
N GLY A 157 31.16 72.25 52.93
CA GLY A 157 31.29 73.12 51.75
C GLY A 157 31.57 72.49 50.39
N ARG A 158 32.17 71.31 50.27
CA ARG A 158 32.58 70.79 48.95
C ARG A 158 32.39 69.28 48.80
N LEU A 159 31.14 68.84 48.75
CA LEU A 159 30.79 67.47 48.31
C LEU A 159 30.76 67.33 46.77
N ASN A 160 30.67 68.44 46.02
CA ASN A 160 30.68 68.43 44.56
C ASN A 160 31.89 67.72 43.91
N PRO A 161 33.14 67.90 44.37
CA PRO A 161 34.27 67.18 43.79
C PRO A 161 34.23 65.68 44.09
N LEU A 162 33.76 65.28 45.28
CA LEU A 162 33.60 63.87 45.66
C LEU A 162 32.48 63.20 44.85
N GLN A 163 31.38 63.92 44.61
CA GLN A 163 30.28 63.49 43.75
C GLN A 163 30.75 63.33 42.29
N GLY A 164 31.62 64.23 41.81
CA GLY A 164 32.25 64.13 40.49
C GLY A 164 33.20 62.93 40.36
N VAL A 165 33.95 62.60 41.41
CA VAL A 165 34.83 61.41 41.44
C VAL A 165 34.00 60.13 41.48
N ILE A 166 32.93 60.07 42.29
CA ILE A 166 32.02 58.92 42.34
C ILE A 166 31.31 58.74 40.98
N LEU A 167 30.78 59.80 40.38
CA LEU A 167 30.12 59.74 39.07
C LEU A 167 31.08 59.31 37.97
N LYS A 168 32.31 59.81 37.97
CA LYS A 168 33.34 59.39 37.00
C LYS A 168 33.72 57.93 37.19
N HIS A 169 33.83 57.45 38.43
CA HIS A 169 34.14 56.04 38.70
C HIS A 169 32.97 55.12 38.35
N LEU A 170 31.72 55.55 38.58
CA LEU A 170 30.52 54.85 38.10
C LEU A 170 30.42 54.86 36.57
N ASP A 171 30.65 55.98 35.89
CA ASP A 171 30.59 56.07 34.42
C ASP A 171 31.70 55.26 33.73
N GLU A 172 32.82 55.03 34.40
CA GLU A 172 33.91 54.19 33.88
C GLU A 172 33.64 52.69 34.16
N LYS A 173 33.06 52.37 35.32
CA LYS A 173 32.82 50.98 35.76
C LYS A 173 31.48 50.41 35.28
N ILE A 174 30.40 51.18 35.18
CA ILE A 174 29.09 50.73 34.65
C ILE A 174 29.20 50.13 33.24
N PRO A 175 29.88 50.77 32.26
CA PRO A 175 30.10 50.16 30.96
C PRO A 175 31.11 48.99 31.03
N MET A 176 32.06 48.96 31.97
CA MET A 176 32.91 47.79 32.21
C MET A 176 32.15 46.60 32.80
N LEU A 177 31.15 46.83 33.66
CA LEU A 177 30.27 45.82 34.23
C LEU A 177 29.20 45.37 33.24
N ALA A 178 28.71 46.25 32.37
CA ALA A 178 27.86 45.90 31.24
C ALA A 178 28.66 45.08 30.21
N LYS A 179 29.95 45.41 30.00
CA LYS A 179 30.89 44.57 29.22
C LYS A 179 31.23 43.27 29.93
N GLU A 180 31.41 43.25 31.25
CA GLU A 180 31.67 42.05 32.04
C GLU A 180 30.41 41.22 32.29
N GLY A 181 29.21 41.77 32.15
CA GLY A 181 27.93 41.06 32.12
C GLY A 181 27.67 40.42 30.76
N ALA A 182 27.96 41.15 29.67
CA ALA A 182 28.04 40.59 28.32
C ALA A 182 29.20 39.59 28.18
N ASP A 183 30.27 39.77 28.95
CA ASP A 183 31.39 38.87 29.08
C ASP A 183 31.24 37.85 30.21
N THR A 184 30.19 37.81 31.05
CA THR A 184 29.84 36.65 31.92
C THR A 184 28.81 35.74 31.28
N ALA A 185 27.88 36.32 30.51
CA ALA A 185 27.21 35.59 29.42
C ALA A 185 28.23 35.00 28.41
N LYS A 186 29.46 35.54 28.36
CA LYS A 186 30.61 34.95 27.64
C LYS A 186 31.80 34.52 28.54
N ARG A 187 31.76 34.46 29.89
CA ARG A 187 32.88 34.00 30.78
C ARG A 187 32.59 32.61 31.34
N THR A 188 31.56 31.94 30.83
CA THR A 188 31.68 30.54 30.41
C THR A 188 32.69 30.34 29.28
N THR A 189 33.30 31.41 28.74
CA THR A 189 34.40 31.33 27.79
C THR A 189 35.70 31.90 28.37
N MET A 190 36.39 31.09 29.19
CA MET A 190 37.86 31.10 29.27
C MET A 190 38.47 30.72 27.90
N VAL A 191 38.26 31.53 26.86
CA VAL A 191 38.59 31.17 25.47
C VAL A 191 39.38 32.25 24.74
N SER A 192 39.39 33.52 25.16
CA SER A 192 40.07 34.55 24.36
C SER A 192 41.57 34.67 24.63
N LEU A 193 42.07 34.31 25.82
CA LEU A 193 43.53 34.27 26.09
C LEU A 193 44.15 32.88 25.94
N LYS A 194 43.33 31.80 25.97
CA LYS A 194 43.71 30.50 25.41
C LYS A 194 43.58 30.44 23.89
N ARG A 195 43.14 31.50 23.18
CA ARG A 195 42.85 31.44 21.72
C ARG A 195 44.09 31.37 20.84
N ARG A 196 45.24 31.83 21.31
CA ARG A 196 46.51 31.75 20.54
C ARG A 196 47.23 30.40 20.74
N GLU A 197 47.05 29.77 21.90
CA GLU A 197 47.51 28.40 22.15
C GLU A 197 46.49 27.32 21.76
N LYS A 198 45.17 27.56 21.84
CA LYS A 198 44.10 26.67 21.31
C LYS A 198 43.95 26.75 19.79
N TRP A 199 44.54 27.69 19.09
CA TRP A 199 44.72 27.52 17.64
C TRP A 199 45.83 26.55 17.32
N ARG A 200 46.88 26.43 18.16
CA ARG A 200 47.91 25.39 17.99
C ARG A 200 47.49 24.04 18.59
N ALA A 201 46.86 24.03 19.77
CA ALA A 201 46.28 22.88 20.44
C ALA A 201 44.92 22.45 19.86
N GLY A 202 44.22 23.34 19.15
CA GLY A 202 43.03 23.03 18.38
C GLY A 202 43.37 22.63 16.95
N PHE A 203 44.54 22.98 16.40
CA PHE A 203 45.05 22.31 15.20
C PHE A 203 45.60 20.92 15.56
N THR A 204 46.39 20.76 16.62
CA THR A 204 46.81 19.42 17.06
C THR A 204 45.65 18.62 17.66
N GLY A 205 44.69 19.25 18.33
CA GLY A 205 43.47 18.63 18.86
C GLY A 205 42.39 18.40 17.80
N ALA A 206 42.34 19.17 16.72
CA ALA A 206 41.55 18.82 15.52
C ALA A 206 42.29 17.77 14.69
N VAL A 207 43.62 17.71 14.67
CA VAL A 207 44.36 16.61 14.02
C VAL A 207 44.24 15.32 14.82
N ILE A 208 44.33 15.36 16.16
CA ILE A 208 44.09 14.22 17.05
C ILE A 208 42.60 13.89 17.10
N GLY A 209 41.71 14.88 17.08
CA GLY A 209 40.26 14.72 17.03
C GLY A 209 39.80 14.18 15.68
N VAL A 210 40.38 14.64 14.57
CA VAL A 210 40.20 14.02 13.25
C VAL A 210 40.86 12.65 13.25
N LEU A 211 42.02 12.40 13.85
CA LEU A 211 42.60 11.05 13.95
C LEU A 211 41.85 10.11 14.91
N LEU A 212 41.12 10.62 15.91
CA LEU A 212 40.26 9.86 16.82
C LEU A 212 38.84 9.72 16.27
N VAL A 213 38.38 10.63 15.43
CA VAL A 213 37.12 10.53 14.69
C VAL A 213 37.34 9.68 13.43
N PHE A 214 38.46 9.77 12.72
CA PHE A 214 38.83 8.89 11.61
C PHE A 214 39.35 7.56 12.14
N GLY A 215 40.15 7.52 13.20
CA GLY A 215 40.56 6.31 13.90
C GLY A 215 39.39 5.67 14.63
N GLY A 216 38.49 6.47 15.20
CA GLY A 216 37.22 6.01 15.76
C GLY A 216 36.23 5.59 14.69
N LEU A 217 36.12 6.24 13.53
CA LEU A 217 35.30 5.79 12.39
C LEU A 217 35.95 4.61 11.68
N ARG A 218 37.28 4.47 11.69
CA ARG A 218 38.01 3.33 11.12
C ARG A 218 37.98 2.15 12.07
N SER A 219 38.04 2.35 13.38
CA SER A 219 37.82 1.35 14.42
C SER A 219 36.35 1.02 14.60
N TYR A 220 35.42 1.95 14.41
CA TYR A 220 33.97 1.71 14.40
C TYR A 220 33.53 1.11 13.06
N ARG A 221 34.23 1.39 11.95
CA ARG A 221 34.13 0.59 10.70
C ARG A 221 34.84 -0.75 10.82
N HIS A 222 35.93 -0.90 11.56
CA HIS A 222 36.57 -2.21 11.78
C HIS A 222 35.75 -3.06 12.77
N LEU A 223 35.19 -2.46 13.82
CA LEU A 223 34.26 -3.08 14.77
C LEU A 223 32.84 -3.27 14.19
N ARG A 224 32.43 -2.48 13.17
CA ARG A 224 31.27 -2.81 12.30
C ARG A 224 31.62 -3.76 11.14
N GLN A 225 32.87 -3.91 10.76
CA GLN A 225 33.32 -4.98 9.86
C GLN A 225 33.46 -6.30 10.62
N GLU A 226 33.70 -6.22 11.93
CA GLU A 226 33.46 -7.27 12.92
C GLU A 226 32.03 -7.17 13.52
N ALA A 227 31.10 -6.52 12.81
CA ALA A 227 29.69 -6.78 13.05
C ALA A 227 29.50 -8.29 12.98
N SER A 228 28.90 -8.83 14.04
CA SER A 228 28.74 -10.25 14.29
C SER A 228 28.66 -11.07 12.98
N PRO A 229 29.43 -12.15 12.81
CA PRO A 229 29.27 -13.04 11.65
C PRO A 229 27.82 -13.50 11.48
N MET A 230 27.00 -13.41 12.53
CA MET A 230 25.56 -13.60 12.49
C MET A 230 24.79 -12.52 11.70
N GLN A 231 25.05 -11.22 11.89
CA GLN A 231 24.36 -10.14 11.16
C GLN A 231 24.68 -10.14 9.67
N GLN A 232 25.94 -10.40 9.29
CA GLN A 232 26.31 -10.57 7.88
C GLN A 232 25.66 -11.82 7.27
N ARG A 233 25.59 -12.94 8.01
CA ARG A 233 24.83 -14.12 7.57
C ARG A 233 23.33 -13.85 7.45
N VAL A 234 22.74 -13.03 8.33
CA VAL A 234 21.31 -12.66 8.26
C VAL A 234 21.04 -11.74 7.08
N LEU A 235 21.89 -10.74 6.82
CA LEU A 235 21.75 -9.85 5.66
C LEU A 235 21.99 -10.60 4.35
N ALA A 236 23.04 -11.42 4.28
CA ALA A 236 23.31 -12.28 3.12
C ALA A 236 22.16 -13.28 2.90
N ALA A 237 21.62 -13.90 3.96
CA ALA A 237 20.45 -14.77 3.84
C ALA A 237 19.18 -14.01 3.44
N GLN A 238 19.03 -12.73 3.82
CA GLN A 238 17.91 -11.90 3.37
C GLN A 238 18.07 -11.49 1.90
N GLU A 239 19.28 -11.14 1.47
CA GLU A 239 19.58 -10.84 0.07
C GLU A 239 19.44 -12.09 -0.81
N GLU A 240 19.93 -13.25 -0.36
CA GLU A 240 19.73 -14.52 -1.03
C GLU A 240 18.26 -14.88 -1.12
N ARG A 241 17.48 -14.73 -0.05
CA ARG A 241 16.01 -14.91 -0.10
C ARG A 241 15.33 -13.92 -1.04
N ARG A 242 15.79 -12.67 -1.11
CA ARG A 242 15.25 -11.67 -2.04
C ARG A 242 15.56 -12.03 -3.48
N LEU A 243 16.80 -12.40 -3.78
CA LEU A 243 17.23 -12.84 -5.10
C LEU A 243 16.55 -14.16 -5.49
N GLU A 244 16.33 -15.06 -4.54
CA GLU A 244 15.60 -16.30 -4.76
C GLU A 244 14.11 -16.03 -4.99
N MET A 245 13.49 -15.11 -4.24
CA MET A 245 12.13 -14.65 -4.52
C MET A 245 12.03 -13.96 -5.89
N GLU A 246 13.00 -13.14 -6.28
CA GLU A 246 13.04 -12.47 -7.58
C GLU A 246 13.25 -13.43 -8.75
N LYS A 247 14.14 -14.41 -8.60
CA LYS A 247 14.34 -15.48 -9.60
C LYS A 247 13.11 -16.38 -9.72
N ARG A 248 12.35 -16.54 -8.64
CA ARG A 248 11.12 -17.30 -8.67
C ARG A 248 9.97 -16.50 -9.27
N LYS A 249 9.96 -15.16 -9.25
CA LYS A 249 8.85 -14.34 -9.79
C LYS A 249 8.41 -14.81 -11.18
N PHE A 250 7.10 -14.87 -11.37
CA PHE A 250 6.49 -15.26 -12.63
C PHE A 250 6.79 -14.23 -13.72
N ASN A 251 7.77 -14.54 -14.58
CA ASN A 251 8.12 -13.71 -15.73
C ASN A 251 8.12 -14.56 -17.02
N PRO A 252 6.94 -14.79 -17.62
CA PRO A 252 6.84 -15.58 -18.84
C PRO A 252 7.48 -14.86 -20.04
N PRO A 253 7.89 -15.60 -21.08
CA PRO A 253 8.40 -14.99 -22.31
C PRO A 253 7.35 -14.08 -22.91
N GLN A 254 7.73 -12.83 -23.18
CA GLN A 254 6.85 -11.82 -23.75
C GLN A 254 7.07 -11.73 -25.27
N THR A 255 6.04 -11.32 -25.98
CA THR A 255 6.00 -11.13 -27.43
C THR A 255 5.49 -9.74 -27.75
N ARG A 256 5.82 -9.19 -28.91
CA ARG A 256 5.33 -7.85 -29.31
C ARG A 256 3.89 -7.86 -29.81
N ASP A 257 3.36 -9.03 -30.16
CA ASP A 257 2.03 -9.14 -30.77
C ASP A 257 0.90 -8.90 -29.77
N PHE A 258 -0.09 -8.13 -30.21
CA PHE A 258 -1.34 -7.93 -29.48
C PHE A 258 -2.17 -9.22 -29.50
N LYS A 259 -2.54 -9.71 -28.32
CA LYS A 259 -3.31 -10.93 -28.08
C LYS A 259 -4.82 -10.65 -27.99
N ALA A 260 -5.62 -11.72 -28.03
CA ALA A 260 -7.08 -11.60 -28.03
C ALA A 260 -7.66 -11.18 -26.67
N THR A 261 -7.06 -11.62 -25.55
CA THR A 261 -7.53 -11.30 -24.20
C THR A 261 -6.66 -10.25 -23.53
N TYR A 262 -7.24 -9.46 -22.65
CA TYR A 262 -6.51 -8.50 -21.82
C TYR A 262 -5.51 -9.21 -20.90
N VAL A 263 -5.87 -10.38 -20.37
CA VAL A 263 -4.97 -11.17 -19.53
C VAL A 263 -3.72 -11.55 -20.31
N ASP A 264 -3.88 -12.07 -21.53
CA ASP A 264 -2.73 -12.47 -22.34
C ASP A 264 -1.88 -11.27 -22.76
N ASN A 265 -2.51 -10.11 -23.03
CA ASN A 265 -1.77 -8.88 -23.32
C ASN A 265 -0.94 -8.40 -22.11
N VAL A 266 -1.51 -8.41 -20.91
CA VAL A 266 -0.81 -7.97 -19.69
C VAL A 266 0.32 -8.94 -19.30
N VAL A 267 0.11 -10.24 -19.53
CA VAL A 267 1.07 -11.28 -19.16
C VAL A 267 2.17 -11.40 -20.21
N TYR A 268 1.79 -11.58 -21.47
CA TYR A 268 2.68 -12.00 -22.56
C TYR A 268 3.00 -10.90 -23.59
N THR A 269 2.52 -9.67 -23.44
CA THR A 269 2.89 -8.58 -24.35
C THR A 269 3.89 -7.63 -23.71
N GLU A 270 4.98 -7.37 -24.42
CA GLU A 270 6.04 -6.46 -23.97
C GLU A 270 5.50 -5.03 -23.87
N ASN A 271 5.81 -4.34 -22.76
CA ASN A 271 5.46 -2.94 -22.53
C ASN A 271 3.96 -2.60 -22.72
N PHE A 272 3.07 -3.60 -22.71
CA PHE A 272 1.65 -3.38 -22.94
C PHE A 272 1.04 -2.47 -21.87
N VAL A 273 1.27 -2.81 -20.60
CA VAL A 273 0.76 -2.05 -19.45
C VAL A 273 1.29 -0.62 -19.51
N THR A 274 2.60 -0.43 -19.64
CA THR A 274 3.24 0.89 -19.65
C THR A 274 2.74 1.77 -20.79
N THR A 275 2.60 1.21 -22.01
CA THR A 275 2.10 1.95 -23.17
C THR A 275 0.63 2.28 -23.00
N TYR A 276 -0.20 1.29 -22.63
CA TYR A 276 -1.66 1.46 -22.52
C TYR A 276 -2.07 2.40 -21.37
N THR A 277 -1.29 2.43 -20.29
CA THR A 277 -1.51 3.34 -19.16
C THR A 277 -0.87 4.72 -19.34
N SER A 278 -0.12 4.95 -20.42
CA SER A 278 0.52 6.24 -20.66
C SER A 278 -0.50 7.32 -21.04
N ASP A 279 -0.35 8.52 -20.49
CA ASP A 279 -1.25 9.64 -20.75
C ASP A 279 -1.28 10.04 -22.23
N GLU A 280 -0.14 9.92 -22.93
CA GLU A 280 -0.05 10.24 -24.36
C GLU A 280 -0.87 9.25 -25.20
N PHE A 281 -0.73 7.95 -24.94
CA PHE A 281 -1.52 6.92 -25.60
C PHE A 281 -3.01 7.12 -25.31
N GLN A 282 -3.38 7.35 -24.05
CA GLN A 282 -4.79 7.51 -23.66
C GLN A 282 -5.45 8.71 -24.31
N LYS A 283 -4.75 9.85 -24.40
CA LYS A 283 -5.25 11.05 -25.08
C LYS A 283 -5.46 10.80 -26.57
N ARG A 284 -4.47 10.23 -27.26
CA ARG A 284 -4.59 9.92 -28.70
C ARG A 284 -5.64 8.85 -28.97
N PHE A 285 -5.72 7.84 -28.10
CA PHE A 285 -6.70 6.77 -28.21
C PHE A 285 -8.11 7.32 -28.03
N LEU A 286 -8.35 8.16 -27.03
CA LEU A 286 -9.64 8.83 -26.83
C LEU A 286 -10.02 9.69 -28.04
N GLN A 287 -9.09 10.50 -28.55
CA GLN A 287 -9.32 11.34 -29.74
C GLN A 287 -9.70 10.53 -30.98
N ALA A 288 -9.15 9.31 -31.14
CA ALA A 288 -9.49 8.42 -32.24
C ALA A 288 -10.77 7.60 -31.98
N LEU A 289 -11.01 7.22 -30.72
CA LEU A 289 -12.12 6.38 -30.30
C LEU A 289 -13.45 7.13 -30.33
N THR A 290 -13.49 8.37 -29.82
CA THR A 290 -14.72 9.18 -29.77
C THR A 290 -15.41 9.32 -31.14
N PRO A 291 -14.73 9.76 -32.22
CA PRO A 291 -15.38 9.87 -33.53
C PRO A 291 -15.79 8.50 -34.10
N TYR A 292 -15.02 7.44 -33.84
CA TYR A 292 -15.36 6.08 -34.27
C TYR A 292 -16.64 5.57 -33.60
N MET A 293 -16.74 5.71 -32.28
CA MET A 293 -17.87 5.25 -31.49
C MET A 293 -19.13 6.07 -31.75
N LEU A 294 -18.98 7.39 -31.94
CA LEU A 294 -20.08 8.28 -32.26
C LEU A 294 -20.61 8.02 -33.68
N LYS A 295 -19.72 7.91 -34.68
CA LYS A 295 -20.13 7.74 -36.09
C LYS A 295 -20.69 6.34 -36.39
N THR A 296 -20.02 5.29 -35.91
CA THR A 296 -20.39 3.91 -36.25
C THR A 296 -21.50 3.38 -35.35
N TRP A 297 -21.48 3.71 -34.06
CA TRP A 297 -22.34 3.08 -33.06
C TRP A 297 -23.31 4.05 -32.38
N LYS A 298 -23.20 5.37 -32.65
CA LYS A 298 -24.01 6.43 -32.03
C LYS A 298 -23.96 6.42 -30.50
N ILE A 299 -22.78 6.12 -29.96
CA ILE A 299 -22.52 6.10 -28.51
C ILE A 299 -22.11 7.51 -28.09
N GLU A 300 -22.68 7.98 -26.98
CA GLU A 300 -22.41 9.31 -26.43
C GLU A 300 -20.98 9.41 -25.90
N GLU A 301 -20.39 10.61 -25.96
CA GLU A 301 -19.01 10.85 -25.53
C GLU A 301 -18.77 10.47 -24.07
N GLU A 302 -19.74 10.73 -23.18
CA GLU A 302 -19.65 10.35 -21.77
C GLU A 302 -19.51 8.83 -21.59
N GLN A 303 -20.25 8.04 -22.37
CA GLN A 303 -20.16 6.58 -22.34
C GLN A 303 -18.80 6.08 -22.88
N VAL A 304 -18.22 6.77 -23.86
CA VAL A 304 -16.87 6.47 -24.37
C VAL A 304 -15.81 6.73 -23.30
N ILE A 305 -15.92 7.83 -22.55
CA ILE A 305 -15.02 8.15 -21.44
C ILE A 305 -15.14 7.09 -20.33
N GLN A 306 -16.37 6.72 -19.96
CA GLN A 306 -16.61 5.66 -18.97
C GLN A 306 -16.04 4.31 -19.42
N LEU A 307 -16.19 3.95 -20.70
CA LEU A 307 -15.60 2.76 -21.30
C LEU A 307 -14.07 2.77 -21.20
N LEU A 308 -13.44 3.90 -21.52
CA LEU A 308 -11.99 4.05 -21.42
C LEU A 308 -11.51 3.93 -19.97
N ALA A 309 -12.22 4.55 -19.03
CA ALA A 309 -11.92 4.44 -17.61
C ALA A 309 -12.04 2.99 -17.11
N ALA A 310 -13.09 2.27 -17.52
CA ALA A 310 -13.30 0.86 -17.15
C ALA A 310 -12.20 -0.06 -17.71
N THR A 311 -11.77 0.16 -18.97
CA THR A 311 -10.70 -0.63 -19.58
C THR A 311 -9.32 -0.32 -18.97
N ASN A 312 -9.04 0.95 -18.65
CA ASN A 312 -7.81 1.33 -17.95
C ASN A 312 -7.75 0.73 -16.53
N ALA A 313 -8.86 0.79 -15.78
CA ALA A 313 -8.98 0.15 -14.47
C ALA A 313 -8.78 -1.38 -14.55
N LEU A 314 -9.32 -2.02 -15.60
CA LEU A 314 -9.08 -3.44 -15.85
C LEU A 314 -7.60 -3.73 -16.08
N VAL A 315 -6.93 -3.00 -16.97
CA VAL A 315 -5.50 -3.24 -17.28
C VAL A 315 -4.62 -3.03 -16.04
N LYS A 316 -4.87 -1.98 -15.25
CA LYS A 316 -4.16 -1.75 -13.97
C LYS A 316 -4.41 -2.86 -12.96
N GLY A 317 -5.67 -3.26 -12.76
CA GLY A 317 -6.02 -4.35 -11.84
C GLY A 317 -5.44 -5.70 -12.26
N LEU A 318 -5.31 -5.97 -13.57
CA LEU A 318 -4.63 -7.16 -14.08
C LEU A 318 -3.11 -7.09 -13.87
N ALA A 319 -2.50 -5.92 -14.01
CA ALA A 319 -1.06 -5.73 -13.75
C ALA A 319 -0.72 -5.97 -12.27
N GLU A 320 -1.51 -5.43 -11.35
CA GLU A 320 -1.37 -5.67 -9.90
C GLU A 320 -1.53 -7.16 -9.56
N LYS A 321 -2.51 -7.84 -10.19
CA LYS A 321 -2.71 -9.28 -9.99
C LYS A 321 -1.55 -10.11 -10.54
N LYS A 322 -0.95 -9.71 -11.68
CA LYS A 322 0.23 -10.35 -12.26
C LYS A 322 1.42 -10.29 -11.30
N GLU A 323 1.67 -9.14 -10.68
CA GLU A 323 2.77 -8.97 -9.72
C GLU A 323 2.60 -9.83 -8.46
N GLY A 324 1.35 -10.14 -8.08
CA GLY A 324 1.02 -11.01 -6.96
C GLY A 324 0.97 -12.52 -7.24
N ILE A 325 1.23 -12.97 -8.48
CA ILE A 325 1.16 -14.40 -8.81
C ILE A 325 2.34 -15.15 -8.18
N HIS A 326 2.03 -16.10 -7.30
CA HIS A 326 3.03 -17.01 -6.77
C HIS A 326 3.49 -18.02 -7.85
N PRO A 327 4.79 -18.31 -7.97
CA PRO A 327 5.35 -19.15 -9.03
C PRO A 327 4.82 -20.60 -9.01
N ASP A 328 4.57 -21.12 -7.81
CA ASP A 328 4.03 -22.47 -7.63
C ASP A 328 2.54 -22.57 -8.03
N PHE A 329 1.84 -21.44 -8.15
CA PHE A 329 0.40 -21.37 -8.39
C PHE A 329 0.04 -20.52 -9.63
N VAL A 330 0.92 -20.50 -10.63
CA VAL A 330 0.72 -19.75 -11.88
C VAL A 330 -0.64 -20.05 -12.56
N PRO A 331 -1.08 -21.31 -12.73
CA PRO A 331 -2.36 -21.59 -13.37
C PRO A 331 -3.55 -20.99 -12.62
N GLN A 332 -3.52 -21.03 -11.27
CA GLN A 332 -4.57 -20.46 -10.43
C GLN A 332 -4.55 -18.93 -10.48
N GLY A 333 -3.36 -18.33 -10.51
CA GLY A 333 -3.20 -16.88 -10.66
C GLY A 333 -3.77 -16.38 -11.98
N ILE A 334 -3.44 -17.06 -13.09
CA ILE A 334 -3.97 -16.72 -14.42
C ILE A 334 -5.49 -16.93 -14.49
N GLN A 335 -6.02 -18.00 -13.86
CA GLN A 335 -7.46 -18.22 -13.83
C GLN A 335 -8.19 -17.07 -13.10
N LYS A 336 -7.70 -16.65 -11.93
CA LYS A 336 -8.27 -15.50 -11.21
C LYS A 336 -8.22 -14.21 -12.03
N MET A 337 -7.17 -14.01 -12.82
CA MET A 337 -7.08 -12.89 -13.76
C MET A 337 -8.16 -12.97 -14.84
N LYS A 338 -8.38 -14.16 -15.43
CA LYS A 338 -9.44 -14.39 -16.44
C LYS A 338 -10.84 -14.18 -15.87
N ASP A 339 -11.08 -14.61 -14.64
CA ASP A 339 -12.37 -14.39 -13.96
C ASP A 339 -12.63 -12.88 -13.81
N THR A 340 -11.60 -12.12 -13.40
CA THR A 340 -11.68 -10.65 -13.28
C THR A 340 -11.90 -9.96 -14.62
N GLU A 341 -11.22 -10.43 -15.67
CA GLU A 341 -11.44 -9.96 -17.04
C GLU A 341 -12.89 -10.22 -17.47
N SER A 342 -13.43 -11.40 -17.22
CA SER A 342 -14.80 -11.76 -17.60
C SER A 342 -15.83 -10.83 -16.93
N GLU A 343 -15.67 -10.53 -15.64
CA GLU A 343 -16.52 -9.59 -14.90
C GLU A 343 -16.43 -8.16 -15.46
N ALA A 344 -15.22 -7.71 -15.82
CA ALA A 344 -15.03 -6.40 -16.45
C ALA A 344 -15.62 -6.34 -17.86
N VAL A 345 -15.49 -7.40 -18.65
CA VAL A 345 -16.08 -7.51 -19.99
C VAL A 345 -17.61 -7.48 -19.90
N VAL A 346 -18.21 -8.10 -18.88
CA VAL A 346 -19.66 -7.98 -18.64
C VAL A 346 -20.07 -6.53 -18.37
N ARG A 347 -19.32 -5.79 -17.55
CA ARG A 347 -19.57 -4.35 -17.31
C ARG A 347 -19.41 -3.51 -18.59
N ILE A 348 -18.35 -3.77 -19.36
CA ILE A 348 -18.13 -3.11 -20.66
C ILE A 348 -19.28 -3.43 -21.63
N ARG A 349 -19.76 -4.67 -21.65
CA ARG A 349 -20.91 -5.09 -22.47
C ARG A 349 -22.18 -4.36 -22.05
N GLN A 350 -22.41 -4.16 -20.75
CA GLN A 350 -23.56 -3.39 -20.25
C GLN A 350 -23.50 -1.93 -20.71
N LEU A 351 -22.32 -1.30 -20.69
CA LEU A 351 -22.12 0.06 -21.19
C LEU A 351 -22.37 0.17 -22.71
N LEU A 352 -21.89 -0.80 -23.48
CA LEU A 352 -22.01 -0.79 -24.94
C LEU A 352 -23.37 -1.30 -25.44
N GLY A 353 -24.09 -2.07 -24.63
CA GLY A 353 -25.42 -2.62 -24.91
C GLY A 353 -25.46 -3.86 -25.82
N SER A 354 -24.33 -4.26 -26.43
CA SER A 354 -24.29 -5.43 -27.31
C SER A 354 -22.89 -6.06 -27.39
N GLN A 355 -22.85 -7.38 -27.53
CA GLN A 355 -21.61 -8.14 -27.73
C GLN A 355 -20.88 -7.76 -29.02
N VAL A 356 -21.62 -7.46 -30.09
CA VAL A 356 -21.03 -7.07 -31.39
C VAL A 356 -20.25 -5.75 -31.28
N ARG A 357 -20.75 -4.83 -30.43
CA ARG A 357 -20.09 -3.55 -30.16
C ARG A 357 -18.80 -3.73 -29.36
N VAL A 358 -18.81 -4.65 -28.39
CA VAL A 358 -17.61 -5.03 -27.61
C VAL A 358 -16.53 -5.57 -28.55
N GLU A 359 -16.88 -6.48 -29.46
CA GLU A 359 -15.94 -7.04 -30.44
C GLU A 359 -15.42 -5.99 -31.41
N SER A 360 -16.27 -5.07 -31.86
CA SER A 360 -15.89 -3.94 -32.70
C SER A 360 -14.91 -3.01 -31.99
N PHE A 361 -15.14 -2.73 -30.71
CA PHE A 361 -14.24 -1.97 -29.87
C PHE A 361 -12.88 -2.66 -29.70
N HIS A 362 -12.87 -3.97 -29.44
CA HIS A 362 -11.63 -4.76 -29.36
C HIS A 362 -10.84 -4.75 -30.67
N LYS A 363 -11.52 -4.85 -31.82
CA LYS A 363 -10.87 -4.76 -33.14
C LYS A 363 -10.23 -3.38 -33.35
N PHE A 364 -10.94 -2.31 -33.01
CA PHE A 364 -10.43 -0.95 -33.09
C PHE A 364 -9.20 -0.77 -32.18
N GLN A 365 -9.28 -1.24 -30.94
CA GLN A 365 -8.20 -1.18 -29.97
C GLN A 365 -6.95 -1.92 -30.46
N LYS A 366 -7.11 -3.13 -31.01
CA LYS A 366 -6.01 -3.90 -31.59
C LYS A 366 -5.34 -3.12 -32.72
N GLN A 367 -6.11 -2.63 -33.68
CA GLN A 367 -5.59 -1.85 -34.81
C GLN A 367 -4.88 -0.58 -34.35
N PHE A 368 -5.43 0.11 -33.36
CA PHE A 368 -4.82 1.32 -32.81
C PHE A 368 -3.48 1.02 -32.13
N TYR A 369 -3.42 -0.04 -31.32
CA TYR A 369 -2.20 -0.43 -30.61
C TYR A 369 -1.08 -0.86 -31.58
N GLU A 370 -1.42 -1.64 -32.60
CA GLU A 370 -0.49 -2.07 -33.66
C GLU A 370 0.05 -0.89 -34.48
N ASN A 371 -0.75 0.16 -34.69
CA ASN A 371 -0.32 1.37 -35.39
C ASN A 371 0.51 2.32 -34.49
N TYR A 372 0.24 2.32 -33.18
CA TYR A 372 0.94 3.20 -32.24
C TYR A 372 2.33 2.67 -31.88
N THR A 373 2.49 1.35 -31.79
CA THR A 373 3.76 0.72 -31.42
C THR A 373 4.60 0.54 -32.69
N PRO A 374 5.71 1.28 -32.88
CA PRO A 374 6.56 1.09 -34.06
C PRO A 374 7.11 -0.34 -34.09
N LYS A 375 7.08 -0.97 -35.28
CA LYS A 375 7.53 -2.35 -35.51
C LYS A 375 9.00 -2.55 -35.19
#